data_AF-A0A3S9EKX0-F1
#
_entry.id   AF-A0A3S9EKX0-F1
#
_cell.length_a   1.000
_cell.length_b   1.000
_cell.length_c   1.000
_cell.angle_alpha   90.00
_cell.angle_beta   90.00
_cell.angle_gamma   90.00
#
_symmetry.space_group_name_H-M   'P 1'
#
loop_
_entity.id
_entity.type
_entity.pdbx_description
1 polymer ?
#
loop_
_entity_poly.entity_id
_entity_poly.type
_entity_poly.pdbx_seq_one_letter_code
_entity_poly.pdbx_strand_id
1 'polypeptide(L)'
;MSLFLPLTIRFADGGSMVVSSIADAKKALARTWKDKDAATYVVAVRLVDDALAGICRPAVAFDAFKTAAAEQGLLRPGDRSAALVMLDELWAPGSAKSAAPRKPG
;
A
#
# COMPACT_ATOMS: atom_id res chain seq x y z
N MET A 1 4.54 -9.00 -19.09
CA MET A 1 3.41 -8.97 -18.14
C MET A 1 3.99 -9.00 -16.73
N SER A 2 3.89 -7.91 -15.97
CA SER A 2 4.44 -7.81 -14.62
C SER A 2 3.52 -8.52 -13.62
N LEU A 3 4.08 -9.37 -12.76
CA LEU A 3 3.37 -10.05 -11.66
C LEU A 3 3.11 -9.13 -10.45
N PHE A 4 3.48 -7.85 -10.55
CA PHE A 4 3.32 -6.88 -9.48
C PHE A 4 1.95 -6.23 -9.57
N LEU A 5 1.16 -6.39 -8.50
CA LEU A 5 -0.03 -5.60 -8.29
C LEU A 5 0.39 -4.12 -8.18
N PRO A 6 -0.16 -3.23 -9.01
CA PRO A 6 0.17 -1.82 -8.96
C PRO A 6 -0.22 -1.25 -7.59
N LEU A 7 0.75 -0.62 -6.93
CA LEU A 7 0.58 -0.10 -5.57
C LEU A 7 0.77 1.42 -5.56
N THR A 8 -0.18 2.14 -4.98
CA THR A 8 -0.15 3.60 -4.92
C THR A 8 0.49 4.06 -3.61
N ILE A 9 1.60 4.78 -3.70
CA ILE A 9 2.29 5.39 -2.56
C ILE A 9 2.03 6.88 -2.54
N ARG A 10 1.86 7.42 -1.34
CA ARG A 10 1.79 8.85 -1.10
C ARG A 10 3.01 9.29 -0.30
N PHE A 11 3.82 10.15 -0.91
CA PHE A 11 5.05 10.65 -0.33
C PHE A 11 4.79 11.78 0.67
N ALA A 12 5.80 12.09 1.48
CA ALA A 12 5.74 13.17 2.48
C ALA A 12 5.56 14.55 1.84
N ASP A 13 6.03 14.74 0.60
CA ASP A 13 5.83 15.96 -0.20
C ASP A 13 4.39 16.12 -0.74
N GLY A 14 3.47 15.20 -0.41
CA GLY A 14 2.08 15.24 -0.84
C GLY A 14 1.84 14.62 -2.22
N GLY A 15 2.89 14.38 -3.00
CA GLY A 15 2.82 13.67 -4.28
C GLY A 15 2.45 12.19 -4.12
N SER A 16 1.85 11.62 -5.15
CA SER A 16 1.53 10.19 -5.22
C SER A 16 2.11 9.55 -6.48
N MET A 17 2.54 8.30 -6.37
CA MET A 17 3.05 7.52 -7.50
C MET A 17 2.52 6.10 -7.45
N VAL A 18 2.16 5.57 -8.62
CA VAL A 18 1.83 4.15 -8.80
C VAL A 18 3.11 3.40 -9.09
N VAL A 19 3.37 2.35 -8.32
CA VAL A 19 4.53 1.48 -8.44
C VAL A 19 4.05 0.13 -8.98
N SER A 20 4.42 -0.19 -10.22
CA SER A 20 4.09 -1.46 -10.88
C SER A 20 5.33 -2.28 -11.28
N SER A 21 6.53 -1.75 -11.01
CA SER A 21 7.80 -2.38 -11.34
C SER A 21 8.89 -2.02 -10.32
N ILE A 22 9.99 -2.78 -10.29
CA ILE A 22 11.17 -2.48 -9.45
C ILE A 22 11.83 -1.16 -9.87
N ALA A 23 11.83 -0.83 -11.16
CA ALA A 23 12.34 0.45 -11.63
C ALA A 23 11.52 1.62 -11.06
N ASP A 24 10.21 1.47 -10.95
CA ASP A 24 9.35 2.44 -10.29
C ASP A 24 9.56 2.47 -8.78
N ALA A 25 9.83 1.33 -8.15
CA ALA A 25 10.17 1.27 -6.73
C ALA A 25 11.45 2.05 -6.43
N LYS A 26 12.47 1.96 -7.30
CA LYS A 26 13.69 2.77 -7.19
C LYS A 26 13.41 4.26 -7.33
N LYS A 27 12.61 4.67 -8.31
CA LYS A 27 12.18 6.07 -8.45
C LYS A 27 11.42 6.56 -7.23
N ALA A 28 10.55 5.72 -6.67
CA ALA A 28 9.82 6.02 -5.46
C ALA A 28 10.75 6.16 -4.24
N LEU A 29 11.76 5.31 -4.09
CA LEU A 29 12.77 5.42 -3.03
C LEU A 29 13.62 6.69 -3.14
N ALA A 30 13.88 7.17 -4.35
CA ALA A 30 14.59 8.42 -4.60
C ALA A 30 13.78 9.69 -4.26
N ARG A 31 12.46 9.57 -4.04
CA ARG A 31 11.57 10.70 -3.68
C ARG A 31 11.70 11.07 -2.19
N THR A 32 10.78 11.90 -1.71
CA THR A 32 10.76 12.34 -0.31
C THR A 32 10.06 11.31 0.57
N TRP A 33 10.85 10.64 1.39
CA TRP A 33 10.39 9.74 2.44
C TRP A 33 10.39 10.48 3.77
N LYS A 34 9.57 10.04 4.73
CA LYS A 34 9.52 10.68 6.05
C LYS A 34 10.81 10.47 6.81
N ASP A 35 11.30 9.23 6.83
CA ASP A 35 12.53 8.85 7.54
C ASP A 35 13.45 8.04 6.63
N LYS A 36 14.47 8.69 6.06
CA LYS A 36 15.45 8.02 5.19
C LYS A 36 16.52 7.24 5.97
N ASP A 37 16.60 7.44 7.27
CA ASP A 37 17.54 6.73 8.15
C ASP A 37 16.94 5.47 8.78
N ALA A 38 15.67 5.18 8.50
CA ALA A 38 15.02 3.97 8.99
C ALA A 38 15.73 2.72 8.44
N ALA A 39 15.99 1.73 9.30
CA ALA A 39 16.63 0.48 8.90
C ALA A 39 15.87 -0.22 7.76
N THR A 40 14.54 -0.20 7.80
CA THR A 40 13.68 -0.76 6.76
C THR A 40 13.79 -0.01 5.42
N TYR A 41 13.98 1.31 5.44
CA TYR A 41 14.23 2.10 4.22
C TYR A 41 15.59 1.73 3.61
N VAL A 42 16.66 1.70 4.40
CA VAL A 42 18.01 1.36 3.92
C VAL A 42 18.04 -0.04 3.33
N VAL A 43 17.40 -1.01 3.98
CA VAL A 43 17.26 -2.38 3.48
C VAL A 43 16.48 -2.42 2.17
N ALA A 44 15.36 -1.68 2.07
CA ALA A 44 14.57 -1.62 0.84
C ALA A 44 15.38 -1.04 -0.33
N VAL A 45 16.16 0.02 -0.12
CA VAL A 45 17.04 0.60 -1.16
C VAL A 45 18.04 -0.44 -1.65
N ARG A 46 18.75 -1.11 -0.74
CA ARG A 46 19.73 -2.14 -1.10
C ARG A 46 19.11 -3.28 -1.89
N LEU A 47 17.98 -3.82 -1.43
CA LEU A 47 17.30 -4.93 -2.11
C LEU A 47 16.76 -4.52 -3.49
N VAL A 48 16.29 -3.28 -3.64
CA VAL A 48 15.83 -2.76 -4.95
C VAL A 48 17.00 -2.60 -5.92
N ASP A 49 18.15 -2.10 -5.47
CA ASP A 49 19.35 -2.04 -6.31
C ASP A 49 19.87 -3.44 -6.67
N ASP A 50 19.91 -4.38 -5.72
CA ASP A 50 20.30 -5.78 -5.98
C ASP A 50 19.34 -6.46 -6.97
N ALA A 51 18.04 -6.16 -6.90
CA ALA A 51 17.05 -6.68 -7.83
C ALA A 51 17.22 -6.09 -9.24
N LEU A 52 17.63 -4.82 -9.37
CA LEU A 52 17.94 -4.22 -10.67
C LEU A 52 19.26 -4.73 -11.26
N ALA A 53 20.22 -5.08 -10.41
CA ALA A 53 21.46 -5.74 -10.81
C ALA A 53 21.26 -7.22 -11.18
N GLY A 54 20.06 -7.78 -10.98
CA GLY A 54 19.75 -9.19 -11.25
C GLY A 54 20.27 -10.16 -10.18
N ILE A 55 20.71 -9.65 -9.03
CA ILE A 55 21.25 -10.43 -7.91
C ILE A 55 20.12 -10.96 -7.03
N CYS A 56 19.08 -10.15 -6.80
CA CYS A 56 17.96 -10.46 -5.93
C CYS A 56 16.65 -10.67 -6.72
N ARG A 57 15.74 -11.49 -6.18
CA ARG A 57 14.41 -11.69 -6.76
C ARG A 57 13.58 -10.40 -6.60
N PRO A 58 13.03 -9.83 -7.69
CA PRO A 58 12.15 -8.65 -7.65
C PRO A 58 11.05 -8.71 -6.58
N ALA A 59 10.46 -9.89 -6.35
CA ALA A 59 9.42 -10.08 -5.35
C ALA A 59 9.88 -9.72 -3.92
N VAL A 60 11.11 -10.09 -3.54
CA VAL A 60 11.66 -9.82 -2.21
C VAL A 60 11.95 -8.33 -2.02
N ALA A 61 12.52 -7.69 -3.04
CA ALA A 61 12.77 -6.25 -3.02
C ALA A 61 11.47 -5.45 -2.90
N PHE A 62 10.42 -5.86 -3.62
CA PHE A 62 9.12 -5.22 -3.54
C PHE A 62 8.44 -5.41 -2.17
N ASP A 63 8.61 -6.56 -1.54
CA ASP A 63 8.07 -6.82 -0.21
C ASP A 63 8.75 -5.98 0.89
N ALA A 64 10.07 -5.87 0.83
CA ALA A 64 10.83 -4.97 1.72
C ALA A 64 10.42 -3.51 1.52
N PHE A 65 10.25 -3.09 0.27
CA PHE A 65 9.75 -1.75 -0.06
C PHE A 65 8.35 -1.49 0.49
N LYS A 66 7.43 -2.46 0.38
CA LYS A 66 6.09 -2.35 0.98
C LYS A 66 6.17 -2.22 2.49
N THR A 67 7.01 -3.01 3.15
CA THR A 67 7.19 -2.96 4.61
C THR A 67 7.70 -1.59 5.05
N ALA A 68 8.73 -1.06 4.39
CA ALA A 68 9.24 0.28 4.68
C ALA A 68 8.18 1.37 4.48
N ALA A 69 7.41 1.29 3.38
CA ALA A 69 6.34 2.22 3.11
C ALA A 69 5.18 2.09 4.12
N ALA A 70 4.91 0.89 4.64
CA ALA A 70 3.89 0.63 5.64
C ALA A 70 4.28 1.25 6.99
N GLU A 71 5.52 1.00 7.45
CA GLU A 71 6.03 1.54 8.71
C GLU A 71 6.03 3.08 8.73
N GLN A 72 6.35 3.71 7.60
CA GLN A 72 6.34 5.18 7.50
C GLN A 72 4.95 5.76 7.17
N GLY A 73 3.93 4.91 7.03
CA GLY A 73 2.57 5.33 6.67
C GLY A 73 2.50 6.06 5.32
N LEU A 74 3.32 5.64 4.36
CA LEU A 74 3.35 6.12 2.97
C LEU A 74 2.45 5.27 2.06
N LEU A 75 2.15 4.03 2.46
CA LEU A 75 1.11 3.24 1.82
C LEU A 75 -0.23 3.90 2.11
N ARG A 76 -0.95 4.29 1.06
CA ARG A 76 -2.40 4.41 1.23
C ARG A 76 -2.92 3.00 1.51
N PRO A 77 -3.67 2.78 2.59
CA PRO A 77 -4.57 1.63 2.62
C PRO A 77 -5.36 1.73 1.34
N GLY A 78 -5.32 0.71 0.47
CA GLY A 78 -6.29 0.64 -0.60
C GLY A 78 -7.65 0.81 0.07
N ASP A 79 -8.42 1.81 -0.34
CA ASP A 79 -9.81 1.96 0.10
C ASP A 79 -10.41 0.56 0.10
N ARG A 80 -10.92 0.11 1.27
CA ARG A 80 -11.49 -1.24 1.39
C ARG A 80 -12.42 -1.41 0.20
N SER A 81 -12.08 -2.32 -0.72
CA SER A 81 -12.90 -2.56 -1.90
C SER A 81 -14.35 -2.74 -1.44
N ALA A 82 -15.33 -2.15 -2.14
CA ALA A 82 -16.73 -2.20 -1.71
C ALA A 82 -17.21 -3.64 -1.41
N ALA A 83 -16.62 -4.64 -2.07
CA ALA A 83 -16.83 -6.06 -1.79
C ALA A 83 -16.35 -6.51 -0.39
N LEU A 84 -15.23 -5.99 0.11
CA LEU A 84 -14.75 -6.25 1.48
C LEU A 84 -15.62 -5.55 2.53
N VAL A 85 -16.16 -4.36 2.22
CA VAL A 85 -17.15 -3.69 3.08
C VAL A 85 -18.45 -4.50 3.13
N MET A 86 -18.96 -4.96 1.98
CA MET A 86 -20.14 -5.80 1.92
C MET A 86 -19.95 -7.15 2.65
N LEU A 87 -18.75 -7.74 2.60
CA LEU A 87 -18.48 -8.99 3.32
C LEU A 87 -18.46 -8.79 4.85
N ASP A 88 -17.92 -7.67 5.34
CA ASP A 88 -17.94 -7.30 6.77
C ASP A 88 -19.38 -7.06 7.26
N GLU A 89 -20.20 -6.35 6.47
CA GLU A 89 -21.63 -6.14 6.74
C GLU A 89 -22.44 -7.45 6.76
N LEU A 90 -22.13 -8.39 5.86
CA LEU A 90 -22.80 -9.70 5.80
C LEU A 90 -22.34 -10.66 6.93
N TRP A 91 -21.12 -10.48 7.43
CA TRP A 91 -20.54 -11.33 8.47
C TRP A 91 -20.79 -10.80 9.89
N ALA A 92 -21.11 -9.52 10.06
CA ALA A 92 -21.50 -8.96 11.35
C ALA A 92 -22.81 -9.62 11.85
N PRO A 93 -22.79 -10.40 12.94
CA PRO A 93 -24.01 -10.97 13.48
C PRO A 93 -24.85 -9.87 14.13
N GLY A 94 -25.89 -9.43 13.41
CA GLY A 94 -27.07 -8.79 13.98
C GLY A 94 -26.93 -7.32 14.37
N SER A 95 -27.37 -6.43 13.49
CA SER A 95 -28.03 -5.19 13.93
C SER A 95 -29.34 -5.03 13.18
N ALA A 96 -30.31 -5.87 13.54
CA ALA A 96 -31.71 -5.55 13.35
C ALA A 96 -32.04 -4.30 14.18
N LYS A 97 -31.91 -3.11 13.58
CA LYS A 97 -32.73 -1.96 13.94
C LYS A 97 -33.65 -1.64 12.79
N SER A 98 -34.73 -2.42 12.69
CA SER A 98 -35.96 -1.95 12.08
C SER A 98 -36.49 -0.79 12.91
N ALA A 99 -36.20 0.43 12.49
CA ALA A 99 -36.92 1.62 12.93
C ALA A 99 -37.40 2.35 11.67
N ALA A 100 -38.55 1.91 11.16
CA ALA A 100 -39.28 2.64 10.13
C ALA A 100 -39.76 3.99 10.70
N PRO A 101 -39.60 5.11 9.98
CA PRO A 101 -40.12 6.39 10.40
C PRO A 101 -41.66 6.45 10.24
N ARG A 102 -42.30 7.03 11.25
CA ARG A 102 -43.74 7.34 11.32
C ARG A 102 -44.16 8.20 10.12
N LYS A 103 -45.33 7.92 9.52
CA LYS A 103 -46.11 8.94 8.80
C LYS A 103 -47.22 9.47 9.72
N PRO A 104 -47.37 10.80 9.88
CA PRO A 104 -48.60 11.41 10.37
C PRO A 104 -49.52 11.77 9.18
N GLY A 105 -50.84 11.63 9.37
CA GLY A 105 -51.87 12.04 8.41
C GLY A 105 -52.98 11.02 8.31
#